data_AF-A0AAW9QCB8-F1
#
_entry.id   AF-A0AAW9QCB8-F1
#
_cell.length_a   1.000
_cell.length_b   1.000
_cell.length_c   1.000
_cell.angle_alpha   90.00
_cell.angle_beta   90.00
_cell.angle_gamma   90.00
#
_symmetry.space_group_name_H-M   'P 1'
#
loop_
_entity.id
_entity.type
_entity.pdbx_description
1 polymer ?
#
loop_
_entity_poly.entity_id
_entity_poly.type
_entity_poly.pdbx_seq_one_letter_code
_entity_poly.pdbx_strand_id
1 'polypeptide(L)'
;YNFGGFFSTLNFSNTLLEELEAAFYPAVIKSNQITDAKELDYLSALGNHEAAHVKFLRGVLGNNATFQTSDLSFNRQGLSMLLSDRNKILNTAVTLEDLGIHAYNGAGPSLTNPTYILAAGSIVSVEARHAAGMRALLGRPTTEADNERLIKNADLQTNLNPFKGCAYDELYTPKQIVSVVSSFGILNNSINGSLVA
;
A
#
# COMPACT_ATOMS: atom_id res chain seq x y z
N TYR A 1 0.86 25.83 11.09
CA TYR A 1 0.76 24.55 10.38
C TYR A 1 -0.09 23.61 11.21
N ASN A 2 -1.24 23.18 10.67
CA ASN A 2 -2.20 22.35 11.42
C ASN A 2 -1.73 20.88 11.35
N PHE A 3 -0.82 20.50 12.24
CA PHE A 3 -0.22 19.14 12.27
C PHE A 3 -1.26 18.03 12.40
N GLY A 4 -2.45 18.33 12.94
CA GLY A 4 -3.56 17.37 13.06
C GLY A 4 -4.13 16.91 11.71
N GLY A 5 -4.24 17.79 10.72
CA GLY A 5 -4.80 17.48 9.40
C GLY A 5 -3.85 16.65 8.51
N PHE A 6 -2.55 16.82 8.70
CA PHE A 6 -1.56 16.05 7.94
C PHE A 6 -1.42 14.62 8.48
N PHE A 7 -1.43 14.46 9.82
CA PHE A 7 -1.42 13.16 10.48
C PHE A 7 -2.70 12.35 10.18
N SER A 8 -3.89 12.98 10.19
CA SER A 8 -5.15 12.32 9.84
C SER A 8 -5.17 11.77 8.41
N THR A 9 -4.47 12.45 7.50
CA THR A 9 -4.42 12.15 6.07
C THR A 9 -3.45 10.99 5.76
N LEU A 10 -2.38 10.85 6.54
CA LEU A 10 -1.45 9.71 6.43
C LEU A 10 -1.99 8.45 7.11
N ASN A 11 -2.66 8.60 8.25
CA ASN A 11 -3.41 7.51 8.85
C ASN A 11 -4.47 6.98 7.88
N PHE A 12 -5.12 7.88 7.14
CA PHE A 12 -6.08 7.53 6.11
C PHE A 12 -5.43 6.69 5.01
N SER A 13 -4.34 7.16 4.38
CA SER A 13 -3.73 6.44 3.26
C SER A 13 -3.16 5.08 3.66
N ASN A 14 -2.54 4.98 4.83
CA ASN A 14 -1.97 3.71 5.29
C ASN A 14 -3.09 2.72 5.64
N THR A 15 -4.09 3.15 6.42
CA THR A 15 -5.22 2.25 6.74
C THR A 15 -6.00 1.83 5.50
N LEU A 16 -6.12 2.71 4.50
CA LEU A 16 -6.74 2.39 3.22
C LEU A 16 -6.02 1.26 2.47
N LEU A 17 -4.69 1.34 2.35
CA LEU A 17 -3.89 0.35 1.61
C LEU A 17 -4.02 -1.03 2.26
N GLU A 18 -3.84 -1.06 3.57
CA GLU A 18 -3.84 -2.28 4.38
C GLU A 18 -5.19 -3.00 4.31
N GLU A 19 -6.30 -2.25 4.37
CA GLU A 19 -7.65 -2.80 4.23
C GLU A 19 -7.92 -3.29 2.79
N LEU A 20 -7.33 -2.61 1.80
CA LEU A 20 -7.44 -3.00 0.39
C LEU A 20 -6.64 -4.27 0.10
N GLU A 21 -5.43 -4.40 0.62
CA GLU A 21 -4.57 -5.58 0.48
C GLU A 21 -5.14 -6.78 1.25
N ALA A 22 -5.63 -6.55 2.47
CA ALA A 22 -6.35 -7.55 3.26
C ALA A 22 -7.62 -8.07 2.57
N ALA A 23 -8.21 -7.32 1.65
CA ALA A 23 -9.31 -7.77 0.80
C ALA A 23 -8.82 -8.41 -0.52
N PHE A 24 -7.73 -7.88 -1.09
CA PHE A 24 -7.15 -8.32 -2.36
C PHE A 24 -6.62 -9.76 -2.28
N TYR A 25 -5.80 -10.09 -1.28
CA TYR A 25 -5.18 -11.41 -1.18
C TYR A 25 -6.20 -12.55 -1.03
N PRO A 26 -7.24 -12.45 -0.17
CA PRO A 26 -8.31 -13.44 -0.16
C PRO A 26 -9.05 -13.59 -1.50
N ALA A 27 -9.17 -12.50 -2.28
CA ALA A 27 -9.76 -12.56 -3.61
C ALA A 27 -8.83 -13.24 -4.62
N VAL A 28 -7.52 -13.02 -4.54
CA VAL A 28 -6.49 -13.73 -5.31
C VAL A 28 -6.59 -15.23 -5.08
N ILE A 29 -6.61 -15.67 -3.81
CA ILE A 29 -6.71 -17.11 -3.48
C ILE A 29 -8.00 -17.73 -4.04
N LYS A 30 -9.13 -17.00 -3.98
CA LYS A 30 -10.42 -17.46 -4.54
C LYS A 30 -10.48 -17.47 -6.06
N SER A 31 -9.60 -16.74 -6.75
CA SER A 31 -9.60 -16.63 -8.21
C SER A 31 -9.18 -17.91 -8.93
N ASN A 32 -8.47 -18.82 -8.22
CA ASN A 32 -7.85 -20.04 -8.77
C ASN A 32 -6.89 -19.78 -9.95
N GLN A 33 -6.38 -18.55 -10.13
CA GLN A 33 -5.42 -18.22 -11.18
C GLN A 33 -3.98 -18.53 -10.80
N ILE A 34 -3.69 -18.66 -9.52
CA ILE A 34 -2.38 -19.09 -9.00
C ILE A 34 -2.47 -20.60 -8.77
N THR A 35 -1.68 -21.37 -9.52
CA THR A 35 -1.72 -22.83 -9.51
C THR A 35 -0.50 -23.46 -8.85
N ASP A 36 0.61 -22.72 -8.74
CA ASP A 36 1.78 -23.18 -8.02
C ASP A 36 1.50 -23.15 -6.51
N ALA A 37 1.73 -24.28 -5.84
CA ALA A 37 1.42 -24.45 -4.43
C ALA A 37 2.28 -23.53 -3.54
N LYS A 38 3.54 -23.27 -3.90
CA LYS A 38 4.42 -22.40 -3.10
C LYS A 38 4.01 -20.95 -3.24
N GLU A 39 3.60 -20.52 -4.43
CA GLU A 39 3.04 -19.19 -4.65
C GLU A 39 1.73 -19.00 -3.86
N LEU A 40 0.85 -20.00 -3.87
CA LEU A 40 -0.38 -19.97 -3.07
C LEU A 40 -0.10 -19.87 -1.57
N ASP A 41 0.85 -20.65 -1.06
CA ASP A 41 1.27 -20.60 0.35
C ASP A 41 1.82 -19.21 0.70
N TYR A 42 2.66 -18.65 -0.19
CA TYR A 42 3.24 -17.33 -0.01
C TYR A 42 2.18 -16.23 0.00
N LEU A 43 1.28 -16.20 -0.99
CA LEU A 43 0.18 -15.22 -1.09
C LEU A 43 -0.82 -15.36 0.07
N SER A 44 -1.04 -16.58 0.56
CA SER A 44 -1.88 -16.83 1.73
C SER A 44 -1.22 -16.29 3.00
N ALA A 45 0.08 -16.50 3.17
CA ALA A 45 0.83 -15.94 4.28
C ALA A 45 0.84 -14.41 4.24
N LEU A 46 0.99 -13.82 3.05
CA LEU A 46 0.94 -12.37 2.87
C LEU A 46 -0.42 -11.80 3.27
N GLY A 47 -1.52 -12.35 2.75
CA GLY A 47 -2.87 -11.91 3.14
C GLY A 47 -3.14 -11.99 4.66
N ASN A 48 -2.50 -12.94 5.37
CA ASN A 48 -2.57 -13.00 6.83
C ASN A 48 -1.76 -11.89 7.51
N HIS A 49 -0.64 -11.47 6.94
CA HIS A 49 0.12 -10.32 7.41
C HIS A 49 -0.67 -9.03 7.23
N GLU A 50 -1.31 -8.81 6.08
CA GLU A 50 -2.14 -7.61 5.85
C GLU A 50 -3.32 -7.52 6.83
N ALA A 51 -3.99 -8.64 7.07
CA ALA A 51 -5.03 -8.69 8.10
C ALA A 51 -4.48 -8.38 9.51
N ALA A 52 -3.24 -8.78 9.80
CA ALA A 52 -2.57 -8.46 11.06
C ALA A 52 -2.15 -6.99 11.14
N HIS A 53 -1.67 -6.39 10.04
CA HIS A 53 -1.35 -4.98 9.94
C HIS A 53 -2.59 -4.12 10.18
N VAL A 54 -3.72 -4.41 9.51
CA VAL A 54 -5.00 -3.74 9.76
C VAL A 54 -5.35 -3.77 11.25
N LYS A 55 -5.34 -4.96 11.86
CA LYS A 55 -5.67 -5.11 13.29
C LYS A 55 -4.72 -4.31 14.18
N PHE A 56 -3.42 -4.35 13.89
CA PHE A 56 -2.40 -3.64 14.64
C PHE A 56 -2.56 -2.12 14.53
N LEU A 57 -2.69 -1.58 13.31
CA LEU A 57 -2.92 -0.16 13.06
C LEU A 57 -4.18 0.35 13.73
N ARG A 58 -5.29 -0.41 13.65
CA ARG A 58 -6.53 -0.08 14.35
C ARG A 58 -6.33 0.01 15.86
N GLY A 59 -5.55 -0.92 16.43
CA GLY A 59 -5.18 -0.90 17.84
C GLY A 59 -4.32 0.30 18.23
N VAL A 60 -3.32 0.64 17.40
CA VAL A 60 -2.40 1.76 17.63
C VAL A 60 -3.12 3.11 17.50
N LEU A 61 -3.95 3.27 16.47
CA LEU A 61 -4.65 4.51 16.16
C LEU A 61 -5.87 4.73 17.08
N GLY A 62 -6.56 3.66 17.46
CA GLY A 62 -7.80 3.73 18.24
C GLY A 62 -8.81 4.69 17.59
N ASN A 63 -9.30 5.66 18.36
CA ASN A 63 -10.25 6.67 17.89
C ASN A 63 -9.67 7.65 16.85
N ASN A 64 -8.35 7.62 16.61
CA ASN A 64 -7.69 8.44 15.59
C ASN A 64 -7.71 7.79 14.20
N ALA A 65 -8.25 6.57 14.06
CA ALA A 65 -8.40 5.92 12.76
C ALA A 65 -9.53 6.59 11.97
N THR A 66 -9.16 7.33 10.93
CA THR A 66 -10.07 8.18 10.14
C THR A 66 -10.76 7.44 9.01
N PHE A 67 -10.13 6.43 8.43
CA PHE A 67 -10.73 5.55 7.42
C PHE A 67 -11.43 4.38 8.11
N GLN A 68 -12.61 3.96 7.66
CA GLN A 68 -13.31 2.77 8.18
C GLN A 68 -13.42 1.70 7.07
N THR A 69 -13.39 0.41 7.40
CA THR A 69 -13.57 -0.66 6.40
C THR A 69 -14.88 -0.53 5.62
N SER A 70 -15.92 0.03 6.25
CA SER A 70 -17.21 0.36 5.60
C SER A 70 -17.09 1.36 4.44
N ASP A 71 -15.98 2.11 4.40
CA ASP A 71 -15.72 3.10 3.36
C ASP A 71 -15.14 2.44 2.09
N LEU A 72 -14.76 1.15 2.14
CA LEU A 72 -14.38 0.37 0.96
C LEU A 72 -15.62 -0.15 0.24
N SER A 73 -15.83 0.32 -0.99
CA SER A 73 -16.79 -0.28 -1.92
C SER A 73 -16.07 -0.80 -3.15
N PHE A 74 -15.86 -2.12 -3.23
CA PHE A 74 -15.15 -2.73 -4.35
C PHE A 74 -15.98 -2.77 -5.64
N ASN A 75 -15.38 -2.29 -6.72
CA ASN A 75 -15.82 -2.54 -8.08
C ASN A 75 -15.44 -3.98 -8.47
N ARG A 76 -16.44 -4.86 -8.52
CA ARG A 76 -16.22 -6.29 -8.81
C ARG A 76 -15.64 -6.51 -10.21
N GLN A 77 -16.05 -5.71 -11.19
CA GLN A 77 -15.55 -5.80 -12.56
C GLN A 77 -14.07 -5.38 -12.61
N GLY A 78 -13.73 -4.26 -11.97
CA GLY A 78 -12.33 -3.81 -11.82
C GLY A 78 -11.46 -4.88 -11.17
N LEU A 79 -11.90 -5.39 -10.03
CA LEU A 79 -11.20 -6.45 -9.31
C LEU A 79 -11.06 -7.72 -10.17
N SER A 80 -12.10 -8.16 -10.86
CA SER A 80 -12.04 -9.34 -11.74
C SER A 80 -11.07 -9.18 -12.89
N MET A 81 -10.83 -7.96 -13.39
CA MET A 81 -9.84 -7.72 -14.44
C MET A 81 -8.40 -7.83 -13.93
N LEU A 82 -8.13 -7.40 -12.69
CA LEU A 82 -6.82 -7.58 -12.05
C LEU A 82 -6.55 -9.04 -11.70
N LEU A 83 -7.60 -9.78 -11.37
CA LEU A 83 -7.55 -11.20 -11.03
C LEU A 83 -7.69 -12.13 -12.25
N SER A 84 -7.49 -11.64 -13.48
CA SER A 84 -7.77 -12.45 -14.68
C SER A 84 -6.69 -13.49 -14.99
N ASP A 85 -5.47 -13.28 -14.53
CA ASP A 85 -4.33 -14.18 -14.74
C ASP A 85 -3.22 -13.94 -13.71
N ARG A 86 -2.32 -14.91 -13.57
CA ARG A 86 -1.19 -14.88 -12.64
C ARG A 86 -0.33 -13.62 -12.78
N ASN A 87 0.02 -13.23 -14.01
CA ASN A 87 0.96 -12.12 -14.20
C ASN A 87 0.32 -10.81 -13.78
N LYS A 88 -0.94 -10.55 -14.12
CA LYS A 88 -1.66 -9.37 -13.64
C LYS A 88 -1.75 -9.35 -12.13
N ILE A 89 -2.11 -10.48 -11.51
CA ILE A 89 -2.18 -10.60 -10.05
C ILE A 89 -0.85 -10.20 -9.40
N LEU A 90 0.26 -10.80 -9.83
CA LEU A 90 1.56 -10.54 -9.21
C LEU A 90 2.06 -9.13 -9.50
N ASN A 91 1.78 -8.56 -10.68
CA ASN A 91 2.12 -7.17 -10.98
C ASN A 91 1.31 -6.20 -10.13
N THR A 92 0.01 -6.44 -9.95
CA THR A 92 -0.83 -5.68 -9.04
C THR A 92 -0.33 -5.80 -7.61
N ALA A 93 0.02 -7.00 -7.16
CA ALA A 93 0.61 -7.22 -5.83
C ALA A 93 1.87 -6.37 -5.65
N VAL A 94 2.86 -6.45 -6.55
CA VAL A 94 4.06 -5.59 -6.49
C VAL A 94 3.69 -4.11 -6.34
N THR A 95 2.76 -3.61 -7.17
CA THR A 95 2.34 -2.21 -7.10
C THR A 95 1.72 -1.84 -5.76
N LEU A 96 0.89 -2.73 -5.19
CA LEU A 96 0.24 -2.48 -3.88
C LEU A 96 1.29 -2.43 -2.77
N GLU A 97 2.15 -3.45 -2.68
CA GLU A 97 3.20 -3.52 -1.65
C GLU A 97 4.17 -2.32 -1.73
N ASP A 98 4.57 -1.92 -2.94
CA ASP A 98 5.40 -0.71 -3.10
C ASP A 98 4.67 0.55 -2.67
N LEU A 99 3.36 0.63 -2.95
CA LEU A 99 2.54 1.75 -2.54
C LEU A 99 2.43 1.84 -1.02
N GLY A 100 2.37 0.70 -0.33
CA GLY A 100 2.51 0.58 1.13
C GLY A 100 3.82 1.21 1.62
N ILE A 101 4.95 0.82 1.03
CA ILE A 101 6.28 1.37 1.37
C ILE A 101 6.31 2.90 1.20
N HIS A 102 5.86 3.38 0.03
CA HIS A 102 5.86 4.81 -0.28
C HIS A 102 4.93 5.61 0.65
N ALA A 103 3.80 5.03 1.07
CA ALA A 103 2.85 5.66 1.98
C ALA A 103 3.42 5.78 3.41
N TYR A 104 3.99 4.69 3.95
CA TYR A 104 4.61 4.71 5.28
C TYR A 104 5.83 5.63 5.34
N ASN A 105 6.72 5.55 4.35
CA ASN A 105 7.87 6.45 4.28
C ASN A 105 7.42 7.91 4.09
N GLY A 106 6.41 8.16 3.26
CA GLY A 106 5.78 9.47 3.09
C GLY A 106 5.19 10.03 4.37
N ALA A 107 4.72 9.17 5.28
CA ALA A 107 4.24 9.57 6.59
C ALA A 107 5.35 9.98 7.55
N GLY A 108 6.49 9.29 7.48
CA GLY A 108 7.62 9.38 8.40
C GLY A 108 7.99 10.81 8.82
N PRO A 109 8.22 11.76 7.89
CA PRO A 109 8.63 13.13 8.22
C PRO A 109 7.67 13.92 9.11
N SER A 110 6.41 13.48 9.22
CA SER A 110 5.39 14.15 10.03
C SER A 110 5.07 13.44 11.35
N LEU A 111 5.58 12.23 11.54
CA LEU A 111 5.35 11.45 12.75
C LEU A 111 6.23 11.99 13.87
N THR A 112 5.59 12.45 14.95
CA THR A 112 6.28 12.95 16.16
C THR A 112 6.03 12.08 17.38
N ASN A 113 5.01 11.22 17.35
CA ASN A 113 4.69 10.30 18.42
C ASN A 113 5.56 9.03 18.29
N PRO A 114 6.40 8.69 19.28
CA PRO A 114 7.26 7.51 19.23
C PRO A 114 6.51 6.20 18.98
N THR A 115 5.29 6.05 19.49
CA THR A 115 4.45 4.87 19.24
C THR A 115 4.09 4.74 17.77
N TYR A 116 3.76 5.85 17.11
CA TYR A 116 3.42 5.85 15.69
C TYR A 116 4.65 5.69 14.80
N ILE A 117 5.78 6.28 15.18
CA ILE A 117 7.06 6.07 14.49
C ILE A 117 7.45 4.58 14.56
N LEU A 118 7.36 3.95 15.74
CA LEU A 118 7.65 2.53 15.91
C LEU A 118 6.69 1.65 15.09
N ALA A 119 5.40 1.96 15.12
CA ALA A 119 4.39 1.22 14.35
C ALA A 119 4.67 1.31 12.84
N ALA A 120 4.79 2.53 12.30
CA ALA A 120 5.05 2.75 10.88
C ALA A 120 6.38 2.11 10.42
N GLY A 121 7.44 2.28 11.20
CA GLY A 121 8.75 1.69 10.92
C GLY A 121 8.76 0.16 10.95
N SER A 122 7.92 -0.44 11.80
CA SER A 122 7.79 -1.91 11.87
C SER A 122 7.02 -2.47 10.68
N ILE A 123 5.95 -1.79 10.24
CA ILE A 123 5.13 -2.23 9.11
C ILE A 123 5.89 -2.06 7.80
N VAL A 124 6.48 -0.89 7.53
CA VAL A 124 7.22 -0.67 6.27
C VAL A 124 8.35 -1.68 6.04
N SER A 125 8.96 -2.21 7.12
CA SER A 125 9.95 -3.27 7.04
C SER A 125 9.36 -4.63 6.62
N VAL A 126 8.09 -4.89 6.95
CA VAL A 126 7.33 -6.06 6.47
C VAL A 126 6.95 -5.84 5.00
N GLU A 127 6.35 -4.69 4.66
CA GLU A 127 5.99 -4.31 3.27
C GLU A 127 7.18 -4.47 2.31
N ALA A 128 8.36 -3.99 2.69
CA ALA A 128 9.57 -4.13 1.88
C ALA A 128 9.95 -5.59 1.59
N ARG A 129 9.70 -6.50 2.55
CA ARG A 129 9.94 -7.95 2.35
C ARG A 129 8.87 -8.56 1.45
N HIS A 130 7.62 -8.12 1.57
CA HIS A 130 6.54 -8.55 0.71
C HIS A 130 6.77 -8.14 -0.74
N ALA A 131 7.06 -6.87 -0.99
CA ALA A 131 7.39 -6.32 -2.30
C ALA A 131 8.60 -7.03 -2.93
N ALA A 132 9.65 -7.30 -2.16
CA ALA A 132 10.81 -8.07 -2.60
C ALA A 132 10.43 -9.51 -2.98
N GLY A 133 9.60 -10.19 -2.17
CA GLY A 133 9.16 -11.54 -2.48
C GLY A 133 8.25 -11.61 -3.71
N MET A 134 7.35 -10.64 -3.92
CA MET A 134 6.53 -10.57 -5.13
C MET A 134 7.37 -10.37 -6.39
N ARG A 135 8.39 -9.51 -6.31
CA ARG A 135 9.38 -9.36 -7.38
C ARG A 135 10.12 -10.68 -7.65
N ALA A 136 10.51 -11.41 -6.60
CA ALA A 136 11.15 -12.72 -6.76
C ALA A 136 10.25 -13.73 -7.47
N LEU A 137 8.95 -13.77 -7.17
CA LEU A 137 7.98 -14.64 -7.87
C LEU A 137 7.81 -14.28 -9.36
N LEU A 138 8.05 -13.02 -9.72
CA LEU A 138 8.09 -12.55 -11.11
C LEU A 138 9.47 -12.70 -11.77
N GLY A 139 10.48 -13.18 -11.04
CA GLY A 139 11.86 -13.23 -11.53
C GLY A 139 12.50 -11.85 -11.71
N ARG A 140 11.99 -10.83 -11.03
CA ARG A 140 12.49 -9.45 -11.05
C ARG A 140 13.58 -9.25 -9.98
N PRO A 141 14.51 -8.30 -10.18
CA PRO A 141 15.48 -7.92 -9.15
C PRO A 141 14.77 -7.46 -7.86
N THR A 142 15.30 -7.85 -6.71
CA THR A 142 14.74 -7.50 -5.39
C THR A 142 15.55 -6.43 -4.66
N THR A 143 16.72 -6.08 -5.20
CA THR A 143 17.68 -5.13 -4.60
C THR A 143 17.89 -3.88 -5.44
N GLU A 144 17.33 -3.85 -6.65
CA GLU A 144 17.41 -2.70 -7.52
C GLU A 144 16.23 -1.78 -7.23
N ALA A 145 16.47 -0.47 -7.37
CA ALA A 145 15.39 0.51 -7.31
C ALA A 145 14.35 0.17 -8.38
N ASP A 146 13.07 0.39 -8.07
CA ASP A 146 12.04 0.06 -9.03
C ASP A 146 12.21 0.90 -10.31
N ASN A 147 12.40 0.20 -11.43
CA ASN A 147 12.43 0.82 -12.75
C ASN A 147 11.01 1.14 -13.24
N GLU A 148 9.99 0.51 -12.66
CA GLU A 148 8.55 0.69 -12.90
C GLU A 148 7.94 1.74 -11.95
N ARG A 149 8.65 2.85 -11.70
CA ARG A 149 8.20 3.90 -10.78
C ARG A 149 6.76 4.32 -11.05
N LEU A 150 5.94 4.25 -10.01
CA LEU A 150 4.52 4.61 -10.06
C LEU A 150 4.33 6.11 -10.31
N ILE A 151 5.31 6.93 -9.90
CA ILE A 151 5.30 8.37 -10.06
C ILE A 151 6.60 8.83 -10.72
N LYS A 152 6.46 9.71 -11.71
CA LYS A 152 7.63 10.27 -12.41
C LYS A 152 8.36 11.23 -11.48
N ASN A 153 9.69 11.30 -11.63
CA ASN A 153 10.54 12.24 -10.90
C ASN A 153 10.09 13.71 -10.97
N ALA A 154 9.44 14.12 -12.06
CA ALA A 154 8.93 15.48 -12.24
C ALA A 154 7.70 15.77 -11.36
N ASP A 155 6.97 14.73 -10.97
CA ASP A 155 5.72 14.80 -10.21
C ASP A 155 5.92 14.54 -8.70
N LEU A 156 7.15 14.19 -8.29
CA LEU A 156 7.51 14.04 -6.87
C LEU A 156 7.57 15.39 -6.16
N GLN A 157 7.07 15.42 -4.93
CA GLN A 157 7.19 16.58 -4.05
C GLN A 157 8.64 16.75 -3.58
N THR A 158 9.29 17.85 -3.96
CA THR A 158 10.72 18.09 -3.70
C THR A 158 11.07 18.30 -2.22
N ASN A 159 10.14 18.83 -1.43
CA ASN A 159 10.30 18.96 0.02
C ASN A 159 10.26 17.60 0.73
N LEU A 160 9.52 16.64 0.18
CA LEU A 160 9.41 15.29 0.71
C LEU A 160 10.52 14.38 0.15
N ASN A 161 10.99 14.66 -1.07
CA ASN A 161 12.05 13.95 -1.76
C ASN A 161 13.20 14.92 -2.15
N PRO A 162 13.99 15.40 -1.18
CA PRO A 162 15.05 16.37 -1.44
C PRO A 162 16.25 15.78 -2.18
N PHE A 163 16.47 14.47 -2.08
CA PHE A 163 17.50 13.74 -2.80
C PHE A 163 16.88 12.84 -3.87
N LYS A 164 17.61 12.63 -4.96
CA LYS A 164 17.25 11.71 -6.05
C LYS A 164 18.30 10.62 -6.12
N GLY A 165 17.89 9.36 -6.26
CA GLY A 165 18.83 8.23 -6.44
C GLY A 165 18.40 6.98 -5.68
N CYS A 166 19.36 6.12 -5.36
CA CYS A 166 19.15 4.81 -4.72
C CYS A 166 19.39 4.82 -3.19
N ALA A 167 19.40 6.00 -2.56
CA ALA A 167 19.72 6.13 -1.14
C ALA A 167 18.54 5.78 -0.23
N TYR A 168 17.31 5.97 -0.71
CA TYR A 168 16.06 5.62 -0.04
C TYR A 168 14.92 5.56 -1.09
N ASP A 169 13.85 4.83 -0.78
CA ASP A 169 12.65 4.77 -1.63
C ASP A 169 11.92 6.10 -1.68
N GLU A 170 11.21 6.38 -2.78
CA GLU A 170 10.46 7.61 -2.92
C GLU A 170 9.37 7.73 -1.84
N LEU A 171 9.13 8.96 -1.39
CA LEU A 171 8.09 9.25 -0.41
C LEU A 171 6.89 9.83 -1.14
N TYR A 172 5.73 9.21 -1.00
CA TYR A 172 4.50 9.68 -1.66
C TYR A 172 3.60 10.43 -0.69
N THR A 173 2.97 11.48 -1.19
CA THR A 173 1.91 12.17 -0.46
C THR A 173 0.62 11.35 -0.46
N PRO A 174 -0.28 11.54 0.52
CA PRO A 174 -1.58 10.88 0.52
C PRO A 174 -2.39 11.07 -0.76
N LYS A 175 -2.30 12.26 -1.39
CA LYS A 175 -2.94 12.52 -2.67
C LYS A 175 -2.39 11.63 -3.79
N GLN A 176 -1.08 11.43 -3.80
CA GLN A 176 -0.41 10.52 -4.75
C GLN A 176 -0.84 9.07 -4.51
N ILE A 177 -0.87 8.62 -3.26
CA ILE A 177 -1.36 7.27 -2.89
C ILE A 177 -2.79 7.05 -3.42
N VAL A 178 -3.70 7.96 -3.09
CA VAL A 178 -5.11 7.89 -3.52
C VAL A 178 -5.23 7.90 -5.04
N SER A 179 -4.40 8.67 -5.74
CA SER A 179 -4.38 8.69 -7.20
C SER A 179 -3.97 7.34 -7.80
N VAL A 180 -2.96 6.67 -7.23
CA VAL A 180 -2.53 5.34 -7.69
C VAL A 180 -3.62 4.31 -7.38
N VAL A 181 -4.17 4.29 -6.17
CA VAL A 181 -5.28 3.39 -5.80
C VAL A 181 -6.48 3.55 -6.75
N SER A 182 -6.84 4.79 -7.07
CA SER A 182 -7.96 5.08 -7.97
C SER A 182 -7.71 4.59 -9.41
N SER A 183 -6.44 4.54 -9.84
CA SER A 183 -6.08 4.12 -11.21
C SER A 183 -6.34 2.63 -11.46
N PHE A 184 -6.40 1.80 -10.42
CA PHE A 184 -6.75 0.39 -10.53
C PHE A 184 -8.23 0.16 -10.91
N GLY A 185 -9.10 1.16 -10.73
CA GLY A 185 -10.53 1.02 -11.03
C GLY A 185 -11.25 -0.02 -10.17
N ILE A 186 -10.68 -0.41 -9.02
CA ILE A 186 -11.23 -1.43 -8.12
C ILE A 186 -12.17 -0.89 -7.05
N LEU A 187 -12.41 0.42 -7.00
CA LEU A 187 -13.34 1.04 -6.06
C LEU A 187 -14.49 1.71 -6.82
N ASN A 188 -15.71 1.55 -6.32
CA ASN A 188 -16.92 2.21 -6.86
C ASN A 188 -17.02 3.66 -6.37
N ASN A 189 -16.55 3.91 -5.15
CA ASN A 189 -16.49 5.24 -4.58
C ASN A 189 -15.16 5.88 -4.94
N SER A 190 -15.22 7.11 -5.46
CA SER A 190 -14.06 7.96 -5.48
C SER A 190 -13.60 8.19 -4.04
N ILE A 191 -12.35 7.89 -3.77
CA ILE A 191 -11.70 8.29 -2.52
C ILE A 191 -11.42 9.79 -2.68
N ASN A 192 -12.41 10.60 -2.33
CA ASN A 192 -12.33 12.04 -2.55
C ASN A 192 -11.29 12.65 -1.61
N GLY A 193 -10.50 13.58 -2.12
CA GLY A 193 -9.51 14.34 -1.36
C GLY A 193 -10.07 15.12 -0.16
N SER A 194 -11.39 15.12 0.08
CA SER A 194 -12.01 15.67 1.30
C SER A 194 -11.74 14.83 2.56
N LEU A 195 -11.35 13.56 2.41
CA LEU A 195 -10.82 12.73 3.51
C LEU A 195 -9.29 12.94 3.69
N VAL A 196 -8.70 13.76 2.82
CA VAL A 196 -7.26 13.98 2.61
C VAL A 196 -6.93 15.49 2.77
N ALA A 197 -7.85 16.29 3.32
CA ALA A 197 -7.77 17.75 3.44
C ALA A 197 -7.57 18.22 4.89
#